data_AF-A0A135VFQ2-F1
#
_entry.id   AF-A0A135VFQ2-F1
#
_cell.length_a   1.000
_cell.length_b   1.000
_cell.length_c   1.000
_cell.angle_alpha   90.00
_cell.angle_beta   90.00
_cell.angle_gamma   90.00
#
_symmetry.space_group_name_H-M   'P 1'
#
loop_
_entity.id
_entity.type
_entity.pdbx_description
1 polymer ?
#
loop_
_entity_poly.entity_id
_entity_poly.type
_entity_poly.pdbx_seq_one_letter_code
_entity_poly.pdbx_strand_id
1 'polypeptide(L)'
;MIIEQYYRGITLPERGGETERPTPLELDIMRSFGWAIIETEDALYQRYLNLSASRSLMLQEEFRSHLKALEAKGYLAPMDFHGKRAYRRLLISSDVGKEILPKEPLDEMRLVLGSRKVQPKRIHGTTQITSELIKESENVGKEIQMALERWLLKEVGRISKGMLHAHMVNMQAALEESEEALFEYVRKEVPGILAEVGLALRTYGQDFLLLTLRLTEANVKKYSF
;
A
#
# COMPACT_ATOMS: atom_id res chain seq x y z
N MET A 1 13.95 -28.72 14.19
CA MET A 1 13.57 -29.19 12.85
C MET A 1 12.11 -29.66 12.89
N ILE A 2 11.15 -28.73 12.95
CA ILE A 2 9.71 -29.00 12.87
C ILE A 2 9.03 -27.72 12.33
N ILE A 3 9.00 -27.51 11.01
CA ILE A 3 8.04 -26.62 10.35
C ILE A 3 7.76 -27.22 8.97
N GLU A 4 6.93 -28.26 8.92
CA GLU A 4 6.54 -28.89 7.64
C GLU A 4 5.06 -29.30 7.58
N GLN A 5 4.16 -28.58 8.25
CA GLN A 5 2.73 -29.01 8.30
C GLN A 5 1.65 -27.92 8.20
N TYR A 6 1.91 -26.74 7.61
CA TYR A 6 0.85 -25.72 7.44
C TYR A 6 0.61 -25.20 6.01
N TYR A 7 1.00 -25.95 4.97
CA TYR A 7 0.59 -25.66 3.58
C TYR A 7 -0.20 -26.82 2.95
N ARG A 8 -1.20 -27.35 3.68
CA ARG A 8 -2.20 -28.25 3.11
C ARG A 8 -3.53 -27.51 2.98
N GLY A 9 -3.92 -27.22 1.74
CA GLY A 9 -5.33 -27.02 1.40
C GLY A 9 -5.72 -25.71 0.74
N ILE A 10 -5.06 -25.30 -0.35
CA ILE A 10 -5.75 -24.61 -1.45
C ILE A 10 -5.22 -25.21 -2.75
N THR A 11 -5.89 -26.24 -3.25
CA THR A 11 -5.76 -26.71 -4.62
C THR A 11 -6.21 -25.60 -5.55
N LEU A 12 -5.25 -24.93 -6.19
CA LEU A 12 -5.48 -24.12 -7.38
C LEU A 12 -6.12 -25.04 -8.43
N PRO A 13 -7.27 -24.67 -9.03
CA PRO A 13 -7.72 -25.37 -10.21
C PRO A 13 -6.69 -25.11 -11.31
N GLU A 14 -5.95 -26.16 -11.69
CA GLU A 14 -5.16 -26.21 -12.92
C GLU A 14 -6.12 -26.11 -14.12
N ARG A 15 -6.54 -24.89 -14.45
CA ARG A 15 -7.15 -24.60 -15.75
C ARG A 15 -6.05 -24.14 -16.68
N GLY A 16 -5.41 -25.12 -17.32
CA GLY A 16 -4.60 -24.94 -18.52
C GLY A 16 -5.47 -24.55 -19.71
N GLY A 17 -6.08 -23.36 -19.66
CA GLY A 17 -6.63 -22.70 -20.84
C GLY A 17 -5.63 -21.66 -21.30
N GLU A 18 -5.34 -21.63 -22.61
CA GLU A 18 -4.63 -20.52 -23.24
C GLU A 18 -5.28 -19.21 -22.78
N THR A 19 -4.61 -18.48 -21.87
CA THR A 19 -5.14 -17.21 -21.39
C THR A 19 -5.14 -16.25 -22.56
N GLU A 20 -6.34 -15.98 -23.08
CA GLU A 20 -6.58 -14.99 -24.11
C GLU A 20 -5.90 -13.69 -23.70
N ARG A 21 -4.99 -13.18 -24.55
CA ARG A 21 -4.15 -12.05 -24.20
C ARG A 21 -5.02 -10.86 -23.79
N PRO A 22 -4.67 -10.14 -22.70
CA PRO A 22 -5.49 -9.01 -22.26
C PRO A 22 -5.51 -7.94 -23.35
N THR A 23 -6.69 -7.38 -23.60
CA THR A 23 -6.84 -6.22 -24.47
C THR A 23 -6.09 -5.01 -23.90
N PRO A 24 -5.75 -3.98 -24.70
CA PRO A 24 -5.08 -2.78 -24.19
C PRO A 24 -5.80 -2.12 -23.01
N LEU A 25 -7.13 -2.19 -23.03
CA LEU A 25 -8.01 -1.71 -21.96
C LEU A 25 -7.86 -2.55 -20.69
N GLU A 26 -7.90 -3.87 -20.82
CA GLU A 26 -7.70 -4.80 -19.71
C GLU A 26 -6.30 -4.68 -19.11
N LEU A 27 -5.27 -4.45 -19.94
CA LEU A 27 -3.92 -4.16 -19.46
C LEU A 27 -3.87 -2.88 -18.63
N ASP A 28 -4.59 -1.84 -19.03
CA ASP A 28 -4.65 -0.58 -18.27
C ASP A 28 -5.38 -0.77 -16.93
N ILE A 29 -6.45 -1.58 -16.90
CA ILE A 29 -7.09 -1.99 -15.65
C ILE A 29 -6.11 -2.77 -14.78
N MET A 30 -5.34 -3.70 -15.36
CA MET A 30 -4.32 -4.44 -14.63
C MET A 30 -3.18 -3.55 -14.12
N ARG A 31 -2.83 -2.49 -14.86
CA ARG A 31 -1.86 -1.46 -14.43
C ARG A 31 -2.39 -0.56 -13.32
N SER A 32 -3.71 -0.39 -13.20
CA SER A 32 -4.31 0.38 -12.10
C SER A 32 -4.07 -0.23 -10.72
N PHE A 33 -3.74 -1.52 -10.66
CA PHE A 33 -3.22 -2.15 -9.43
C PHE A 33 -1.85 -1.59 -9.03
N GLY A 34 -1.06 -1.10 -9.99
CA GLY A 34 0.33 -0.70 -9.78
C GLY A 34 1.14 -1.85 -9.13
N TRP A 35 1.68 -1.56 -7.96
CA TRP A 35 2.45 -2.49 -7.15
C TRP A 35 1.59 -3.33 -6.19
N ALA A 36 0.30 -3.00 -6.03
CA ALA A 36 -0.58 -3.69 -5.09
C ALA A 36 -1.04 -5.06 -5.62
N ILE A 37 -1.10 -6.05 -4.71
CA ILE A 37 -1.63 -7.39 -5.02
C ILE A 37 -3.16 -7.42 -4.85
N ILE A 38 -3.69 -6.62 -3.93
CA ILE A 38 -5.12 -6.52 -3.60
C ILE A 38 -5.49 -5.05 -3.62
N GLU A 39 -6.60 -4.71 -4.27
CA GLU A 39 -7.16 -3.37 -4.26
C GLU A 39 -8.68 -3.38 -4.23
N THR A 40 -9.27 -2.32 -3.70
CA THR A 40 -10.73 -2.13 -3.73
C THR A 40 -11.21 -1.73 -5.12
N GLU A 41 -12.44 -2.11 -5.49
CA GLU A 41 -13.02 -1.77 -6.79
C GLU A 41 -13.02 -0.25 -7.04
N ASP A 42 -13.37 0.54 -6.02
CA ASP A 42 -13.41 2.00 -6.10
C ASP A 42 -12.01 2.59 -6.36
N ALA A 43 -10.99 2.08 -5.66
CA ALA A 43 -9.60 2.53 -5.84
C ALA A 43 -9.07 2.17 -7.24
N LEU A 44 -9.36 0.97 -7.72
CA LEU A 44 -9.00 0.54 -9.07
C LEU A 44 -9.66 1.42 -10.13
N TYR A 45 -10.94 1.73 -9.97
CA TYR A 45 -11.66 2.59 -10.90
C TYR A 45 -11.09 4.02 -10.94
N GLN A 46 -10.81 4.62 -9.78
CA GLN A 46 -10.19 5.95 -9.70
C GLN A 46 -8.80 5.96 -10.36
N ARG A 47 -7.97 4.94 -10.10
CA ARG A 47 -6.65 4.84 -10.73
C ARG A 47 -6.74 4.58 -12.22
N TYR A 48 -7.69 3.76 -12.66
CA TYR A 48 -7.96 3.55 -14.08
C TYR A 48 -8.33 4.86 -14.77
N LEU A 49 -9.21 5.68 -14.18
CA LEU A 49 -9.53 7.00 -14.74
C LEU A 49 -8.27 7.86 -14.84
N ASN A 50 -7.42 7.86 -13.81
CA ASN A 50 -6.20 8.68 -13.85
C ASN A 50 -5.18 8.19 -14.90
N LEU A 51 -5.07 6.89 -15.11
CA LEU A 51 -4.15 6.27 -16.07
C LEU A 51 -4.65 6.37 -17.52
N SER A 52 -5.93 6.13 -17.70
CA SER A 52 -6.53 5.86 -19.01
C SER A 52 -7.55 6.91 -19.44
N ALA A 53 -7.82 7.97 -18.65
CA ALA A 53 -8.71 9.07 -19.06
C ALA A 53 -8.30 9.70 -20.40
N SER A 54 -7.01 9.68 -20.73
CA SER A 54 -6.51 10.19 -22.02
C SER A 54 -6.81 9.30 -23.22
N ARG A 55 -7.18 8.02 -23.00
CA ARG A 55 -7.34 6.99 -24.05
C ARG A 55 -8.72 6.34 -24.06
N SER A 56 -9.34 6.17 -22.90
CA SER A 56 -10.66 5.54 -22.72
C SER A 56 -11.26 5.94 -21.38
N LEU A 57 -12.29 6.80 -21.43
CA LEU A 57 -13.19 7.05 -20.31
C LEU A 57 -14.34 6.05 -20.39
N MET A 58 -14.64 5.39 -19.27
CA MET A 58 -15.77 4.47 -19.16
C MET A 58 -16.51 4.73 -17.85
N LEU A 59 -17.77 4.34 -17.82
CA LEU A 59 -18.58 4.40 -16.61
C LEU A 59 -18.22 3.25 -15.65
N GLN A 60 -18.52 3.43 -14.36
CA GLN A 60 -18.20 2.43 -13.33
C GLN A 60 -18.85 1.06 -13.60
N GLU A 61 -20.03 1.04 -14.21
CA GLU A 61 -20.73 -0.21 -14.57
C GLU A 61 -20.02 -0.98 -15.70
N GLU A 62 -19.45 -0.24 -16.66
CA GLU A 62 -18.65 -0.80 -17.75
C GLU A 62 -17.33 -1.34 -17.20
N PHE A 63 -16.70 -0.60 -16.29
CA PHE A 63 -15.50 -1.03 -15.57
C PHE A 63 -15.71 -2.33 -14.80
N ARG A 64 -16.84 -2.47 -14.10
CA ARG A 64 -17.23 -3.72 -13.43
C ARG A 64 -17.36 -4.89 -14.40
N SER A 65 -17.87 -4.64 -15.61
CA SER A 65 -18.00 -5.66 -16.64
C SER A 65 -16.63 -6.15 -17.11
N HIS A 66 -15.66 -5.25 -17.25
CA HIS A 66 -14.27 -5.61 -17.56
C HIS A 66 -13.56 -6.35 -16.41
N LEU A 67 -13.82 -6.00 -15.15
CA LEU A 67 -13.30 -6.76 -14.01
C LEU A 67 -13.82 -8.20 -13.98
N LYS A 68 -15.10 -8.41 -14.30
CA LYS A 68 -15.69 -9.76 -14.45
C LYS A 68 -15.08 -10.53 -15.62
N ALA A 69 -14.78 -9.85 -16.73
CA ALA A 69 -14.09 -10.47 -17.86
C ALA A 69 -12.66 -10.90 -17.48
N LEU A 70 -11.92 -10.05 -16.76
CA LEU A 70 -10.59 -10.36 -16.23
C LEU A 70 -10.61 -11.50 -15.20
N GLU A 71 -11.65 -11.58 -14.38
CA GLU A 71 -11.91 -12.71 -13.48
C GLU A 71 -12.15 -14.00 -14.26
N ALA A 72 -13.03 -13.98 -15.28
CA ALA A 72 -13.31 -15.14 -16.12
C ALA A 72 -12.06 -15.64 -16.86
N LYS A 73 -11.16 -14.72 -17.23
CA LYS A 73 -9.85 -14.99 -17.84
C LYS A 73 -8.79 -15.46 -16.83
N GLY A 74 -9.09 -15.45 -15.54
CA GLY A 74 -8.20 -15.90 -14.47
C GLY A 74 -7.15 -14.88 -14.03
N TYR A 75 -7.21 -13.63 -14.49
CA TYR A 75 -6.25 -12.59 -14.11
C TYR A 75 -6.54 -12.00 -12.73
N LEU A 76 -7.80 -12.00 -12.30
CA LEU A 76 -8.25 -11.45 -11.04
C LEU A 76 -9.09 -12.47 -10.27
N ALA A 77 -9.06 -12.40 -8.94
CA ALA A 77 -9.99 -13.08 -8.07
C ALA A 77 -10.78 -12.05 -7.25
N PRO A 78 -12.13 -12.08 -7.27
CA PRO A 78 -12.91 -11.22 -6.40
C PRO A 78 -12.75 -11.65 -4.94
N MET A 79 -12.78 -10.68 -4.04
CA MET A 79 -12.79 -10.92 -2.60
C MET A 79 -13.48 -9.77 -1.88
N ASP A 80 -13.91 -10.01 -0.65
CA ASP A 80 -14.36 -8.95 0.24
C ASP A 80 -13.20 -8.49 1.14
N PHE A 81 -12.99 -7.19 1.20
CA PHE A 81 -11.95 -6.57 2.02
C PHE A 81 -12.56 -5.40 2.81
N HIS A 82 -12.65 -5.56 4.14
CA HIS A 82 -13.31 -4.62 5.05
C HIS A 82 -14.76 -4.26 4.64
N GLY A 83 -15.54 -5.24 4.18
CA GLY A 83 -16.94 -5.03 3.75
C GLY A 83 -17.08 -4.28 2.42
N LYS A 84 -15.98 -4.07 1.70
CA LYS A 84 -15.96 -3.53 0.34
C LYS A 84 -15.53 -4.60 -0.65
N ARG A 85 -16.09 -4.52 -1.87
CA ARG A 85 -15.67 -5.37 -2.98
C ARG A 85 -14.24 -5.03 -3.38
N ALA A 86 -13.40 -6.04 -3.40
CA ALA A 86 -12.00 -5.94 -3.76
C ALA A 86 -11.63 -7.04 -4.76
N TYR A 87 -10.49 -6.84 -5.40
CA TYR A 87 -9.95 -7.77 -6.36
C TYR A 87 -8.49 -8.06 -6.01
N ARG A 88 -8.12 -9.34 -6.09
CA ARG A 88 -6.76 -9.81 -5.97
C ARG A 88 -6.20 -10.13 -7.35
N ARG A 89 -5.01 -9.63 -7.65
CA ARG A 89 -4.28 -9.97 -8.87
C ARG A 89 -3.73 -11.39 -8.78
N LEU A 90 -4.09 -12.22 -9.76
CA LEU A 90 -3.54 -13.55 -9.96
C LEU A 90 -2.41 -13.44 -11.00
N LEU A 91 -1.16 -13.63 -10.57
CA LEU A 91 0.00 -13.56 -11.45
C LEU A 91 0.02 -14.81 -12.36
N ILE A 92 -0.47 -14.70 -13.59
CA ILE A 92 -0.38 -15.79 -14.57
C ILE A 92 0.74 -15.51 -15.59
N SER A 93 1.78 -16.34 -15.51
CA SER A 93 2.86 -16.59 -16.48
C SER A 93 3.80 -15.43 -16.89
N SER A 94 5.04 -15.83 -17.15
CA SER A 94 6.30 -15.10 -17.11
C SER A 94 6.45 -13.90 -18.05
N ASP A 95 5.59 -13.77 -19.06
CA ASP A 95 5.71 -12.72 -20.10
C ASP A 95 4.81 -11.51 -19.83
N VAL A 96 3.62 -11.68 -19.26
CA VAL A 96 2.68 -10.57 -19.01
C VAL A 96 3.12 -9.72 -17.81
N GLY A 97 3.83 -10.33 -16.85
CA GLY A 97 4.29 -9.66 -15.63
C GLY A 97 5.18 -8.45 -15.88
N LYS A 98 5.93 -8.41 -16.99
CA LYS A 98 6.78 -7.26 -17.38
C LYS A 98 6.02 -6.13 -18.06
N GLU A 99 4.84 -6.39 -18.62
CA GLU A 99 4.00 -5.39 -19.31
C GLU A 99 2.95 -4.74 -18.41
N ILE A 100 2.55 -5.45 -17.34
CA ILE A 100 1.60 -4.99 -16.31
C ILE A 100 2.28 -4.06 -15.31
N LEU A 101 3.58 -4.25 -15.07
CA LEU A 101 4.35 -3.33 -14.25
C LEU A 101 4.64 -2.07 -15.07
N PRO A 102 4.34 -0.87 -14.53
CA PRO A 102 4.67 0.36 -15.23
C PRO A 102 6.21 0.47 -15.35
N LYS A 103 6.70 0.85 -16.55
CA LYS A 103 8.15 0.91 -16.87
C LYS A 103 8.89 1.98 -16.06
N GLU A 104 8.16 2.99 -15.63
CA GLU A 104 8.55 3.97 -14.63
C GLU A 104 7.60 3.75 -13.44
N PRO A 105 8.04 3.90 -12.18
CA PRO A 105 7.10 3.91 -11.07
C PRO A 105 5.99 4.88 -11.42
N LEU A 106 4.74 4.45 -11.25
CA LEU A 106 3.63 5.38 -11.28
C LEU A 106 3.87 6.33 -10.12
N ASP A 107 4.52 7.45 -10.41
CA ASP A 107 4.56 8.60 -9.53
C ASP A 107 3.10 8.88 -9.21
N GLU A 108 2.66 8.45 -8.03
CA GLU A 108 1.35 8.77 -7.48
C GLU A 108 1.19 10.32 -7.43
N MET A 109 2.29 11.07 -7.58
CA MET A 109 2.40 12.51 -7.76
C MET A 109 2.06 13.06 -9.16
N ARG A 110 2.15 12.29 -10.25
CA ARG A 110 1.85 12.79 -11.62
C ARG A 110 0.40 12.61 -12.05
N LEU A 111 -0.38 11.79 -11.33
CA LEU A 111 -1.82 11.65 -11.56
C LEU A 111 -2.62 12.91 -11.15
N VAL A 112 -1.97 13.89 -10.50
CA VAL A 112 -2.50 15.24 -10.25
C VAL A 112 -2.10 16.25 -11.35
N LEU A 113 -1.19 15.89 -12.26
CA LEU A 113 -0.53 16.83 -13.19
C LEU A 113 -1.10 16.80 -14.63
N GLY A 114 -2.41 16.59 -14.74
CA GLY A 114 -3.19 16.95 -15.94
C GLY A 114 -3.44 18.46 -16.08
N SER A 115 -2.61 19.33 -15.48
CA SER A 115 -2.72 20.78 -15.63
C SER A 115 -1.34 21.44 -15.71
N ARG A 116 -1.06 21.94 -16.92
CA ARG A 116 0.04 22.83 -17.30
C ARG A 116 0.39 23.86 -16.22
N LYS A 117 1.68 24.14 -16.08
CA LYS A 117 2.25 25.41 -15.57
C LYS A 117 1.70 25.85 -14.21
N VAL A 118 2.03 25.11 -13.16
CA VAL A 118 2.09 25.72 -11.82
C VAL A 118 3.47 25.40 -11.31
N GLN A 119 4.32 26.45 -11.23
CA GLN A 119 5.52 26.41 -10.41
C GLN A 119 5.15 25.76 -9.07
N PRO A 120 5.98 24.91 -8.46
CA PRO A 120 5.70 24.40 -7.13
C PRO A 120 5.63 25.60 -6.20
N LYS A 121 4.42 26.15 -6.01
CA LYS A 121 4.09 26.83 -4.77
C LYS A 121 4.23 25.72 -3.76
N ARG A 122 5.39 25.69 -3.10
CA ARG A 122 5.54 25.14 -1.77
C ARG A 122 4.27 25.57 -1.05
N ILE A 123 3.36 24.63 -0.82
CA ILE A 123 2.26 24.86 0.08
C ILE A 123 2.95 24.91 1.45
N HIS A 124 3.49 26.07 1.79
CA HIS A 124 3.61 26.53 3.17
C HIS A 124 2.18 26.78 3.69
N GLY A 125 1.34 25.76 3.62
CA GLY A 125 0.25 25.61 4.55
C GLY A 125 0.91 24.98 5.75
N THR A 126 1.24 25.77 6.76
CA THR A 126 1.36 25.23 8.09
C THR A 126 0.05 24.50 8.34
N THR A 127 0.05 23.17 8.26
CA THR A 127 -1.05 22.34 8.74
C THR A 127 -1.25 22.79 10.17
N GLN A 128 -2.26 23.64 10.43
CA GLN A 128 -2.53 24.09 11.79
C GLN A 128 -2.72 22.81 12.59
N ILE A 129 -1.87 22.61 13.58
CA ILE A 129 -1.92 21.44 14.44
C ILE A 129 -3.22 21.58 15.24
N THR A 130 -4.29 21.00 14.74
CA THR A 130 -5.58 20.96 15.43
C THR A 130 -5.57 19.85 16.46
N SER A 131 -6.43 19.96 17.47
CA SER A 131 -6.57 18.92 18.50
C SER A 131 -7.00 17.58 17.90
N GLU A 132 -7.78 17.64 16.83
CA GLU A 132 -8.26 16.51 16.04
C GLU A 132 -7.10 15.80 15.34
N LEU A 133 -6.19 16.55 14.70
CA LEU A 133 -5.01 16.02 14.02
C LEU A 133 -4.07 15.31 15.01
N ILE A 134 -3.87 15.88 16.20
CA ILE A 134 -3.07 15.24 17.26
C ILE A 134 -3.72 13.93 17.67
N LYS A 135 -5.04 13.93 17.91
CA LYS A 135 -5.77 12.72 18.33
C LYS A 135 -5.72 11.62 17.28
N GLU A 136 -5.86 11.98 16.01
CA GLU A 136 -5.75 11.04 14.90
C GLU A 136 -4.33 10.48 14.77
N SER A 137 -3.33 11.36 14.91
CA SER A 137 -1.92 10.99 14.95
C SER A 137 -1.60 10.04 16.11
N GLU A 138 -2.16 10.26 17.31
CA GLU A 138 -2.01 9.35 18.44
C GLU A 138 -2.65 7.97 18.18
N ASN A 139 -3.79 7.91 17.48
CA ASN A 139 -4.44 6.65 17.15
C ASN A 139 -3.59 5.84 16.15
N VAL A 140 -3.15 6.48 15.06
CA VAL A 140 -2.27 5.84 14.07
C VAL A 140 -0.93 5.44 14.71
N GLY A 141 -0.38 6.30 15.57
CA GLY A 141 0.83 6.02 16.34
C GLY A 141 0.70 4.78 17.22
N LYS A 142 -0.43 4.62 17.91
CA LYS A 142 -0.74 3.41 18.70
C LYS A 142 -0.86 2.18 17.81
N GLU A 143 -1.46 2.28 16.64
CA GLU A 143 -1.57 1.13 15.72
C GLU A 143 -0.20 0.66 15.24
N ILE A 144 0.67 1.59 14.81
CA ILE A 144 2.04 1.30 14.40
C ILE A 144 2.84 0.72 15.58
N GLN A 145 2.71 1.31 16.77
CA GLN A 145 3.35 0.80 17.99
C GLN A 145 2.90 -0.64 18.29
N MET A 146 1.59 -0.91 18.31
CA MET A 146 1.06 -2.26 18.58
C MET A 146 1.48 -3.28 17.53
N ALA A 147 1.56 -2.88 16.25
CA ALA A 147 2.05 -3.74 15.19
C ALA A 147 3.54 -4.09 15.41
N LEU A 148 4.34 -3.08 15.77
CA LEU A 148 5.77 -3.25 16.05
C LEU A 148 6.01 -4.11 17.29
N GLU A 149 5.25 -3.91 18.36
CA GLU A 149 5.31 -4.75 19.57
C GLU A 149 4.95 -6.20 19.29
N ARG A 150 3.88 -6.43 18.51
CA ARG A 150 3.48 -7.77 18.09
C ARG A 150 4.56 -8.46 17.27
N TRP A 151 5.18 -7.72 16.35
CA TRP A 151 6.29 -8.24 15.56
C TRP A 151 7.53 -8.56 16.42
N LEU A 152 7.94 -7.64 17.30
CA LEU A 152 9.07 -7.85 18.22
C LEU A 152 8.83 -9.04 19.16
N LEU A 153 7.60 -9.20 19.67
CA LEU A 153 7.25 -10.35 20.50
C LEU A 153 7.35 -11.66 19.73
N LYS A 154 6.94 -11.67 18.45
CA LYS A 154 6.98 -12.85 17.61
C LYS A 154 8.40 -13.24 17.18
N GLU A 155 9.21 -12.27 16.74
CA GLU A 155 10.53 -12.55 16.15
C GLU A 155 11.67 -12.53 17.18
N VAL A 156 11.62 -11.60 18.14
CA VAL A 156 12.68 -11.44 19.17
C VAL A 156 12.30 -12.12 20.48
N GLY A 157 11.03 -12.51 20.66
CA GLY A 157 10.53 -13.19 21.86
C GLY A 157 10.39 -12.27 23.09
N ARG A 158 10.69 -10.98 22.96
CA ARG A 158 10.60 -9.99 24.02
C ARG A 158 10.30 -8.60 23.46
N ILE A 159 9.52 -7.83 24.21
CA ILE A 159 9.29 -6.42 23.91
C ILE A 159 10.24 -5.62 24.79
N SER A 160 11.19 -4.90 24.17
CA SER A 160 12.02 -3.91 24.85
C SER A 160 11.62 -2.52 24.39
N LYS A 161 11.28 -1.64 25.35
CA LYS A 161 10.97 -0.23 25.04
C LYS A 161 12.14 0.47 24.34
N GLY A 162 13.38 0.11 24.68
CA GLY A 162 14.58 0.64 24.01
C GLY A 162 14.69 0.20 22.55
N MET A 163 14.29 -1.04 22.23
CA MET A 163 14.23 -1.51 20.83
C MET A 163 13.11 -0.81 20.07
N LEU A 164 11.93 -0.67 20.70
CA LEU A 164 10.81 0.03 20.09
C LEU A 164 11.14 1.50 19.80
N HIS A 165 11.78 2.18 20.75
CA HIS A 165 12.29 3.54 20.58
C HIS A 165 13.29 3.63 19.42
N ALA A 166 14.27 2.73 19.35
CA ALA A 166 15.26 2.71 18.28
C ALA A 166 14.61 2.54 16.89
N HIS A 167 13.63 1.63 16.76
CA HIS A 167 12.90 1.46 15.50
C HIS A 167 12.10 2.70 15.13
N MET A 168 11.45 3.37 16.09
CA MET A 168 10.72 4.62 15.84
C MET A 168 11.66 5.73 15.34
N VAL A 169 12.82 5.90 15.96
CA VAL A 169 13.83 6.90 15.55
C VAL A 169 14.37 6.59 14.16
N ASN A 170 14.69 5.33 13.87
CA ASN A 170 15.20 4.93 12.57
C ASN A 170 14.15 5.09 11.46
N MET A 171 12.87 4.80 11.74
CA MET A 171 11.78 5.07 10.80
C MET A 171 11.62 6.57 10.54
N GLN A 172 11.75 7.43 11.56
CA GLN A 172 11.75 8.88 11.37
C GLN A 172 12.90 9.32 10.49
N ALA A 173 14.13 8.91 10.80
CA ALA A 173 15.32 9.27 10.03
C ALA A 173 15.22 8.81 8.57
N ALA A 174 14.73 7.58 8.35
CA ALA A 174 14.51 7.07 7.01
C ALA A 174 13.43 7.86 6.26
N LEU A 175 12.32 8.21 6.92
CA LEU A 175 11.25 9.00 6.33
C LEU A 175 11.64 10.47 6.07
N GLU A 176 12.56 11.03 6.85
CA GLU A 176 13.14 12.36 6.59
C GLU A 176 14.02 12.36 5.34
N GLU A 177 14.63 11.22 5.00
CA GLU A 177 15.41 11.06 3.77
C GLU A 177 14.49 10.87 2.55
N SER A 178 13.58 9.89 2.60
CA SER A 178 12.59 9.63 1.55
C SER A 178 11.56 8.57 1.98
N GLU A 179 10.44 8.48 1.26
CA GLU A 179 9.47 7.39 1.45
C GLU A 179 10.11 6.02 1.10
N GLU A 180 10.95 5.98 0.07
CA GLU A 180 11.69 4.79 -0.34
C GLU A 180 12.62 4.29 0.76
N ALA A 181 13.39 5.19 1.38
CA ALA A 181 14.28 4.86 2.49
C ALA A 181 13.49 4.28 3.68
N LEU A 182 12.31 4.83 4.00
CA LEU A 182 11.43 4.26 5.01
C LEU A 182 11.01 2.83 4.65
N PHE A 183 10.58 2.59 3.42
CA PHE A 183 10.16 1.25 2.99
C PHE A 183 11.31 0.25 2.95
N GLU A 184 12.51 0.67 2.56
CA GLU A 184 13.70 -0.17 2.62
C GLU A 184 14.03 -0.56 4.06
N TYR A 185 14.01 0.42 4.97
CA TYR A 185 14.19 0.18 6.40
C TYR A 185 13.15 -0.82 6.94
N VAL A 186 11.86 -0.57 6.70
CA VAL A 186 10.78 -1.42 7.21
C VAL A 186 10.88 -2.83 6.63
N ARG A 187 11.17 -2.99 5.34
CA ARG A 187 11.32 -4.31 4.71
C ARG A 187 12.48 -5.11 5.31
N LYS A 188 13.58 -4.43 5.63
CA LYS A 188 14.80 -5.08 6.12
C LYS A 188 14.75 -5.38 7.61
N GLU A 189 14.31 -4.41 8.41
CA GLU A 189 14.46 -4.43 9.87
C GLU A 189 13.17 -4.81 10.59
N VAL A 190 12.00 -4.45 10.07
CA VAL A 190 10.69 -4.66 10.73
C VAL A 190 9.58 -5.04 9.72
N PRO A 191 9.74 -6.12 8.93
CA PRO A 191 8.83 -6.39 7.81
C PRO A 191 7.37 -6.63 8.21
N GLY A 192 7.12 -6.97 9.49
CA GLY A 192 5.77 -7.22 10.01
C GLY A 192 4.88 -5.99 10.13
N ILE A 193 5.42 -4.77 10.01
CA ILE A 193 4.64 -3.52 10.10
C ILE A 193 4.48 -2.80 8.75
N LEU A 194 4.94 -3.44 7.66
CA LEU A 194 4.97 -2.84 6.33
C LEU A 194 3.57 -2.39 5.86
N ALA A 195 2.54 -3.17 6.19
CA ALA A 195 1.17 -2.88 5.80
C ALA A 195 0.63 -1.63 6.51
N GLU A 196 0.86 -1.53 7.83
CA GLU A 196 0.42 -0.42 8.67
C GLU A 196 1.13 0.88 8.28
N VAL A 197 2.44 0.83 8.12
CA VAL A 197 3.25 2.00 7.71
C VAL A 197 2.86 2.46 6.30
N GLY A 198 2.71 1.52 5.36
CA GLY A 198 2.30 1.85 4.00
C GLY A 198 0.86 2.35 3.90
N LEU A 199 -0.04 1.93 4.78
CA LEU A 199 -1.40 2.46 4.85
C LEU A 199 -1.41 3.88 5.42
N ALA A 200 -0.67 4.13 6.51
CA ALA A 200 -0.60 5.45 7.12
C ALA A 200 -0.03 6.48 6.16
N LEU A 201 1.04 6.12 5.43
CA LEU A 201 1.66 6.99 4.43
C LEU A 201 0.70 7.30 3.27
N ARG A 202 0.01 6.29 2.72
CA ARG A 202 -0.95 6.49 1.62
C ARG A 202 -2.20 7.27 2.01
N THR A 203 -2.62 7.15 3.28
CA THR A 203 -3.87 7.78 3.75
C THR A 203 -3.65 9.22 4.15
N TYR A 204 -2.54 9.51 4.84
CA TYR A 204 -2.33 10.80 5.50
C TYR A 204 -1.10 11.57 4.99
N GLY A 205 -0.22 10.92 4.23
CA GLY A 205 1.00 11.51 3.69
C GLY A 205 2.20 11.51 4.65
N GLN A 206 3.36 11.84 4.08
CA GLN A 206 4.67 11.85 4.77
C GLN A 206 4.71 12.74 6.01
N ASP A 207 4.24 13.99 5.91
CA ASP A 207 4.30 14.97 7.01
C ASP A 207 3.49 14.51 8.24
N PHE A 208 2.33 13.90 8.00
CA PHE A 208 1.51 13.33 9.06
C PHE A 208 2.19 12.14 9.71
N LEU A 209 2.80 11.25 8.93
CA LEU A 209 3.49 10.09 9.46
C LEU A 209 4.72 10.50 10.26
N LEU A 210 5.48 11.52 9.82
CA LEU A 210 6.57 12.11 10.59
C LEU A 210 6.09 12.65 11.94
N LEU A 211 4.99 13.43 11.96
CA LEU A 211 4.38 13.92 13.19
C LEU A 211 3.98 12.75 14.11
N THR A 212 3.35 11.73 13.54
CA THR A 212 2.88 10.54 14.25
C THR A 212 4.02 9.75 14.88
N LEU A 213 5.09 9.51 14.14
CA LEU A 213 6.26 8.84 14.66
C LEU A 213 6.92 9.67 15.77
N ARG A 214 7.00 11.01 15.63
CA ARG A 214 7.56 11.90 16.66
C ARG A 214 6.74 11.90 17.95
N LEU A 215 5.41 12.00 17.85
CA LEU A 215 4.53 11.93 19.01
C LEU A 215 4.61 10.56 19.70
N THR A 216 4.69 9.49 18.91
CA THR A 216 4.81 8.12 19.43
C THR A 216 6.15 7.91 20.12
N GLU A 217 7.27 8.36 19.54
CA GLU A 217 8.60 8.31 20.14
C GLU A 217 8.64 9.05 21.48
N ALA A 218 8.08 10.27 21.52
CA ALA A 218 8.04 11.08 22.74
C ALA A 218 7.22 10.40 23.85
N ASN A 219 6.14 9.70 23.48
CA ASN A 219 5.32 8.93 24.40
C ASN A 219 6.06 7.68 24.92
N VAL A 220 6.77 6.95 24.06
CA VAL A 220 7.57 5.78 24.46
C VAL A 220 8.71 6.18 25.40
N LYS A 221 9.34 7.34 25.16
CA LYS A 221 10.41 7.91 25.98
C LYS A 221 9.93 8.33 27.39
N LYS A 222 8.72 8.87 27.52
CA LYS A 222 8.14 9.28 28.83
C LYS A 222 8.00 8.11 29.82
N TYR A 223 7.94 6.87 29.35
CA TYR A 223 7.77 5.68 30.19
C TYR A 223 9.05 4.84 30.32
N SER A 224 10.24 5.40 30.07
CA SER A 224 11.55 4.69 30.14
C SER A 224 12.39 5.00 31.40
N PHE A 225 11.78 5.52 32.47
CA PHE A 225 12.44 5.68 33.78
C PHE A 225 12.22 4.46 34.66
#